data_AF-A0A1L7CR72-F1
#
_entry.id   AF-A0A1L7CR72-F1
#
_cell.length_a   1.000
_cell.length_b   1.000
_cell.length_c   1.000
_cell.angle_alpha   90.00
_cell.angle_beta   90.00
_cell.angle_gamma   90.00
#
_symmetry.space_group_name_H-M   'P 1'
#
loop_
_entity.id
_entity.type
_entity.pdbx_description
1 polymer ?
#
loop_
_entity_poly.entity_id
_entity_poly.type
_entity_poly.pdbx_seq_one_letter_code
_entity_poly.pdbx_strand_id
1 'polypeptide(L)'
;MIATLACASLLLAGCGDDKEAKQERRIQEQEASISSMQSEAAEASASASREAEAASESRASESSRAAASRSLEADIESREREASRSRAAASESASRSQQYEEPQQEPAQQEAAADWPSPPGPPAQGFEWHPFGPYGTGTASNCIQVSEQWPAAYSECFRMPDGWYFYGQRQAL
;
A
#
# COMPACT_ATOMS: atom_id res chain seq x y z
N MET A 1 41.23 33.70 38.77
CA MET A 1 41.80 32.87 39.86
C MET A 1 42.99 32.13 39.26
N ILE A 2 44.22 32.58 39.56
CA ILE A 2 45.28 31.87 40.36
C ILE A 2 45.84 30.65 39.58
N ALA A 3 47.11 30.46 39.27
CA ALA A 3 48.35 31.18 39.55
C ALA A 3 49.44 30.74 38.54
N THR A 4 50.32 31.67 38.23
CA THR A 4 51.71 31.46 37.76
C THR A 4 52.48 30.54 38.72
N LEU A 5 53.24 29.59 38.20
CA LEU A 5 54.41 29.06 38.93
C LEU A 5 55.57 28.78 37.96
N ALA A 6 56.61 29.59 38.14
CA ALA A 6 57.95 29.40 37.64
C ALA A 6 58.69 28.40 38.53
N CYS A 7 59.50 27.53 37.93
CA CYS A 7 60.65 26.86 38.55
C CYS A 7 61.72 26.73 37.45
N ALA A 8 62.77 27.55 37.48
CA ALA A 8 63.98 27.41 38.30
C ALA A 8 64.93 26.33 37.76
N SER A 9 66.00 26.82 37.14
CA SER A 9 67.15 26.11 36.60
C SER A 9 67.88 25.26 37.65
N LEU A 10 68.39 24.09 37.27
CA LEU A 10 69.54 23.47 37.90
C LEU A 10 70.29 22.59 36.88
N LEU A 11 71.45 23.10 36.45
CA LEU A 11 72.48 22.41 35.68
C LEU A 11 73.23 21.46 36.63
N LEU A 12 73.12 20.15 36.41
CA LEU A 12 73.96 19.11 37.02
C LEU A 12 74.49 18.21 35.91
N ALA A 13 75.77 18.40 35.56
CA ALA A 13 76.50 17.57 34.62
C ALA A 13 77.40 16.58 35.40
N GLY A 14 77.35 15.30 35.01
CA GLY A 14 78.42 14.32 35.28
C GLY A 14 77.95 13.02 35.93
N CYS A 15 77.89 11.95 35.14
CA CYS A 15 77.68 10.54 35.50
C CYS A 15 76.22 10.09 35.79
N GLY A 16 75.22 10.74 35.16
CA GLY A 16 73.81 10.35 35.22
C GLY A 16 73.18 9.91 33.88
N ASP A 17 73.88 10.09 32.76
CA ASP A 17 73.32 9.99 31.39
C ASP A 17 72.69 8.62 31.04
N ASP A 18 73.23 7.51 31.54
CA ASP A 18 72.69 6.17 31.23
C ASP A 18 71.34 5.91 31.92
N LYS A 19 71.14 6.48 33.13
CA LYS A 19 69.89 6.30 33.89
C LYS A 19 68.78 7.19 33.38
N GLU A 20 69.10 8.43 32.99
CA GLU A 20 68.13 9.33 32.37
C GLU A 20 67.68 8.81 31.01
N ALA A 21 68.60 8.42 30.13
CA ALA A 21 68.25 7.85 28.82
C ALA A 21 67.37 6.59 28.94
N LYS A 22 67.62 5.74 29.95
CA LYS A 22 66.79 4.57 30.23
C LYS A 22 65.41 4.93 30.78
N GLN A 23 65.31 5.99 31.58
CA GLN A 23 64.03 6.49 32.11
C GLN A 23 63.20 7.11 30.99
N GLU A 24 63.79 7.94 30.12
CA GLU A 24 63.13 8.52 28.96
C GLU A 24 62.59 7.45 28.01
N ARG A 25 63.37 6.39 27.75
CA ARG A 25 62.90 5.26 26.92
C ARG A 25 61.70 4.54 27.52
N ARG A 26 61.66 4.38 28.85
CA ARG A 26 60.51 3.79 29.56
C ARG A 26 59.27 4.67 29.50
N ILE A 27 59.44 5.99 29.62
CA ILE A 27 58.35 6.95 29.51
C ILE A 27 57.79 6.92 28.08
N GLN A 28 58.66 6.96 27.07
CA GLN A 28 58.25 6.91 25.67
C GLN A 28 57.51 5.61 25.32
N GLU A 29 57.97 4.46 25.85
CA GLU A 29 57.28 3.18 25.66
C GLU A 29 55.93 3.14 26.39
N GLN A 30 55.82 3.71 27.59
CA GLN A 30 54.54 3.85 28.30
C GLN A 30 53.57 4.78 27.56
N GLU A 31 54.04 5.92 27.05
CA GLU A 31 53.20 6.85 26.29
C GLU A 31 52.70 6.22 24.98
N ALA A 32 53.55 5.47 24.28
CA ALA A 32 53.16 4.72 23.10
C ALA A 32 52.11 3.64 23.43
N SER A 33 52.29 2.92 24.54
CA SER A 33 51.33 1.92 25.00
C SER A 33 49.99 2.55 25.40
N ILE A 34 50.00 3.68 26.10
CA ILE A 34 48.77 4.40 26.49
C ILE A 34 48.05 4.93 25.25
N SER A 35 48.79 5.48 24.29
CA SER A 35 48.24 5.96 23.02
C SER A 35 47.57 4.83 22.24
N SER A 36 48.20 3.65 22.15
CA SER A 36 47.61 2.45 21.52
C SER A 36 46.30 2.06 22.20
N MET A 37 46.31 1.95 23.54
CA MET A 37 45.11 1.57 24.30
C MET A 37 43.97 2.58 24.13
N GLN A 38 44.29 3.88 24.04
CA GLN A 38 43.30 4.92 23.81
C GLN A 38 42.71 4.84 22.40
N SER A 39 43.52 4.57 21.37
CA SER A 39 43.04 4.34 20.01
C SER A 39 42.13 3.12 19.92
N GLU A 40 42.54 1.98 20.51
CA GLU A 40 41.73 0.75 20.52
C GLU A 40 40.41 0.95 21.27
N ALA A 41 40.43 1.65 22.40
CA ALA A 41 39.22 1.98 23.15
C ALA A 41 38.27 2.91 22.36
N ALA A 42 38.82 3.88 21.62
CA ALA A 42 38.03 4.77 20.77
C ALA A 42 37.40 4.01 19.59
N GLU A 43 38.12 3.10 18.95
CA GLU A 43 37.60 2.28 17.86
C GLU A 43 36.53 1.27 18.33
N ALA A 44 36.73 0.67 19.49
CA ALA A 44 35.74 -0.22 20.11
C ALA A 44 34.46 0.54 20.46
N SER A 45 34.59 1.73 21.05
CA SER A 45 33.45 2.60 21.37
C SER A 45 32.70 3.04 20.11
N ALA A 46 33.42 3.47 19.06
CA ALA A 46 32.82 3.87 17.79
C ALA A 46 32.09 2.72 17.10
N SER A 47 32.65 1.50 17.15
CA SER A 47 32.02 0.30 16.60
C SER A 47 30.74 -0.05 17.35
N ALA A 48 30.77 -0.04 18.69
CA ALA A 48 29.60 -0.29 19.52
C ALA A 48 28.48 0.74 19.30
N SER A 49 28.83 2.02 19.11
CA SER A 49 27.84 3.06 18.76
C SER A 49 27.18 2.78 17.41
N ARG A 50 27.94 2.40 16.39
CA ARG A 50 27.37 2.08 15.05
C ARG A 50 26.45 0.87 15.10
N GLU A 51 26.80 -0.17 15.85
CA GLU A 51 25.93 -1.35 16.02
C GLU A 51 24.63 -0.99 16.75
N ALA A 52 24.70 -0.13 17.77
CA ALA A 52 23.53 0.34 18.50
C ALA A 52 22.59 1.19 17.62
N GLU A 53 23.14 2.06 16.77
CA GLU A 53 22.37 2.85 15.81
C GLU A 53 21.69 1.95 14.77
N ALA A 54 22.43 1.03 14.16
CA ALA A 54 21.88 0.09 13.18
C ALA A 54 20.76 -0.79 13.77
N ALA A 55 20.92 -1.26 15.01
CA ALA A 55 19.90 -2.02 15.72
C ALA A 55 18.65 -1.17 16.01
N SER A 56 18.82 0.12 16.32
CA SER A 56 17.74 1.05 16.58
C SER A 56 16.94 1.37 15.31
N GLU A 57 17.62 1.61 14.20
CA GLU A 57 17.00 1.83 12.89
C GLU A 57 16.22 0.58 12.42
N SER A 58 16.79 -0.61 12.60
CA SER A 58 16.13 -1.87 12.26
C SER A 58 14.82 -2.04 13.04
N ARG A 59 14.83 -1.79 14.36
CA ARG A 59 13.63 -1.85 15.22
C ARG A 59 12.59 -0.81 14.83
N ALA A 60 13.00 0.41 14.50
CA ALA A 60 12.09 1.47 14.06
C ALA A 60 11.41 1.11 12.71
N SER A 61 12.17 0.53 11.78
CA SER A 61 11.65 0.07 10.49
C SER A 61 10.64 -1.07 10.66
N GLU A 62 10.95 -2.06 11.50
CA GLU A 62 10.05 -3.17 11.80
C GLU A 62 8.76 -2.70 12.48
N SER A 63 8.87 -1.82 13.47
CA SER A 63 7.71 -1.22 14.14
C SER A 63 6.82 -0.46 13.15
N SER A 64 7.42 0.28 12.20
CA SER A 64 6.67 1.02 11.17
C SER A 64 5.92 0.08 10.23
N ARG A 65 6.56 -1.02 9.82
CA ARG A 65 5.93 -2.05 8.98
C ARG A 65 4.78 -2.76 9.70
N ALA A 66 4.96 -3.07 10.98
CA ALA A 66 3.90 -3.66 11.79
C ALA A 66 2.70 -2.71 11.96
N ALA A 67 2.95 -1.42 12.19
CA ALA A 67 1.89 -0.41 12.28
C ALA A 67 1.13 -0.25 10.95
N ALA A 68 1.85 -0.19 9.81
CA ALA A 68 1.24 -0.13 8.49
C ALA A 68 0.38 -1.37 8.19
N SER A 69 0.85 -2.55 8.56
CA SER A 69 0.11 -3.81 8.37
C SER A 69 -1.21 -3.80 9.15
N ARG A 70 -1.16 -3.43 10.44
CA ARG A 70 -2.38 -3.30 11.28
C ARG A 70 -3.36 -2.26 10.73
N SER A 71 -2.85 -1.14 10.21
CA SER A 71 -3.70 -0.11 9.60
C SER A 71 -4.40 -0.63 8.34
N LEU A 72 -3.71 -1.44 7.53
CA LEU A 72 -4.30 -2.04 6.33
C LEU A 72 -5.39 -3.05 6.69
N GLU A 73 -5.13 -3.92 7.67
CA GLU A 73 -6.13 -4.87 8.17
C GLU A 73 -7.39 -4.17 8.70
N ALA A 74 -7.22 -3.07 9.44
CA ALA A 74 -8.34 -2.28 9.93
C ALA A 74 -9.15 -1.62 8.80
N ASP A 75 -8.49 -1.14 7.73
CA ASP A 75 -9.18 -0.59 6.55
C ASP A 75 -10.01 -1.65 5.82
N ILE A 76 -9.43 -2.85 5.61
CA ILE A 76 -10.12 -3.97 4.98
C ILE A 76 -11.36 -4.37 5.79
N GLU A 77 -11.22 -4.53 7.11
CA GLU A 77 -12.34 -4.88 7.99
C GLU A 77 -13.44 -3.81 7.99
N SER A 78 -13.05 -2.53 7.96
CA SER A 78 -13.99 -1.40 7.86
C SER A 78 -14.79 -1.45 6.55
N ARG A 79 -14.11 -1.65 5.42
CA ARG A 79 -14.74 -1.78 4.09
C ARG A 79 -15.70 -2.97 4.02
N GLU A 80 -15.33 -4.11 4.60
CA GLU A 80 -16.22 -5.28 4.63
C GLU A 80 -17.48 -5.03 5.46
N ARG A 81 -17.36 -4.36 6.61
CA ARG A 81 -18.53 -3.97 7.42
C ARG A 81 -19.45 -3.01 6.66
N GLU A 82 -18.89 -2.03 5.96
CA GLU A 82 -19.67 -1.08 5.17
C GLU A 82 -20.37 -1.77 3.99
N ALA A 83 -19.66 -2.62 3.26
CA ALA A 83 -20.23 -3.41 2.16
C ALA A 83 -21.37 -4.31 2.65
N SER A 84 -21.21 -4.93 3.82
CA SER A 84 -22.24 -5.78 4.43
C SER A 84 -23.49 -4.99 4.81
N ARG A 85 -23.32 -3.79 5.39
CA ARG A 85 -24.44 -2.87 5.71
C ARG A 85 -25.17 -2.42 4.46
N SER A 86 -24.45 -2.06 3.41
CA SER A 86 -25.04 -1.65 2.13
C SER A 86 -25.87 -2.76 1.49
N ARG A 87 -25.40 -4.03 1.53
CA ARG A 87 -26.18 -5.18 1.04
C ARG A 87 -27.45 -5.42 1.86
N ALA A 88 -27.35 -5.34 3.19
CA ALA A 88 -28.52 -5.50 4.05
C ALA A 88 -29.59 -4.42 3.77
N ALA A 89 -29.19 -3.15 3.66
CA ALA A 89 -30.09 -2.06 3.34
C ALA A 89 -30.75 -2.21 1.95
N ALA A 90 -29.99 -2.68 0.94
CA ALA A 90 -30.52 -2.96 -0.39
C ALA A 90 -31.56 -4.10 -0.38
N SER A 91 -31.33 -5.15 0.42
CA SER A 91 -32.27 -6.26 0.55
C SER A 91 -33.58 -5.87 1.24
N GLU A 92 -33.50 -4.98 2.23
CA GLU A 92 -34.68 -4.51 2.98
C GLU A 92 -35.57 -3.61 2.10
N SER A 93 -34.94 -2.73 1.31
CA SER A 93 -35.64 -1.88 0.34
C SER A 93 -36.28 -2.69 -0.80
N ALA A 94 -35.59 -3.72 -1.33
CA ALA A 94 -36.19 -4.62 -2.32
C ALA A 94 -37.40 -5.40 -1.78
N SER A 95 -37.38 -5.78 -0.51
CA SER A 95 -38.50 -6.50 0.12
C SER A 95 -39.71 -5.59 0.36
N ARG A 96 -39.48 -4.32 0.74
CA ARG A 96 -40.55 -3.35 1.00
C ARG A 96 -41.34 -2.96 -0.25
N SER A 97 -40.71 -2.93 -1.41
CA SER A 97 -41.38 -2.63 -2.68
C SER A 97 -42.35 -3.74 -3.14
N GLN A 98 -42.17 -4.98 -2.69
CA GLN A 98 -43.07 -6.10 -3.07
C GLN A 98 -44.34 -6.20 -2.22
N GLN A 99 -44.47 -5.42 -1.13
CA GLN A 99 -45.60 -5.54 -0.20
C GLN A 99 -46.78 -4.59 -0.51
N TYR A 100 -46.69 -3.76 -1.56
CA TYR A 100 -47.73 -2.79 -1.93
C TYR A 100 -48.47 -3.09 -3.25
N GLU A 101 -48.19 -4.22 -3.91
CA GLU A 101 -48.98 -4.64 -5.07
C GLU A 101 -50.12 -5.58 -4.62
N GLU A 102 -51.23 -4.95 -4.22
CA GLU A 102 -52.53 -5.59 -4.00
C GLU A 102 -53.18 -5.86 -5.39
N PRO A 103 -53.45 -7.12 -5.77
CA PRO A 103 -53.96 -7.45 -7.09
C PRO A 103 -55.48 -7.23 -7.17
N GLN A 104 -55.91 -6.15 -7.83
CA GLN A 104 -57.25 -6.06 -8.40
C GLN A 104 -57.29 -6.82 -9.74
N GLN A 105 -58.24 -7.74 -9.83
CA GLN A 105 -58.55 -8.61 -10.96
C GLN A 105 -58.98 -7.82 -12.21
N GLU A 106 -58.37 -8.10 -13.37
CA GLU A 106 -59.02 -8.17 -14.69
C GLU A 106 -58.10 -8.89 -15.72
N PRO A 107 -58.62 -9.37 -16.87
CA PRO A 107 -58.45 -10.75 -17.30
C PRO A 107 -57.22 -10.97 -18.20
N ALA A 108 -56.62 -12.15 -18.05
CA ALA A 108 -55.85 -12.90 -19.05
C ALA A 108 -55.10 -12.05 -20.10
N GLN A 109 -53.93 -11.51 -19.72
CA GLN A 109 -52.94 -11.09 -20.70
C GLN A 109 -51.72 -12.00 -20.63
N GLN A 110 -51.43 -12.53 -21.81
CA GLN A 110 -50.29 -13.32 -22.23
C GLN A 110 -49.01 -13.02 -21.44
N GLU A 111 -48.29 -14.08 -21.10
CA GLU A 111 -46.85 -14.06 -20.77
C GLU A 111 -46.17 -12.90 -21.51
N ALA A 112 -45.82 -11.86 -20.76
CA ALA A 112 -45.12 -10.71 -21.28
C ALA A 112 -43.73 -11.19 -21.73
N ALA A 113 -43.61 -11.52 -23.02
CA ALA A 113 -42.31 -11.59 -23.68
C ALA A 113 -41.59 -10.29 -23.35
N ALA A 114 -40.44 -10.38 -22.67
CA ALA A 114 -39.67 -9.20 -22.30
C ALA A 114 -39.34 -8.42 -23.57
N ASP A 115 -39.98 -7.26 -23.75
CA ASP A 115 -39.86 -6.44 -24.94
C ASP A 115 -38.43 -5.88 -24.99
N TRP A 116 -37.65 -6.37 -25.95
CA TRP A 116 -36.27 -5.92 -26.13
C TRP A 116 -36.28 -4.50 -26.67
N PRO A 117 -35.48 -3.58 -26.12
CA PRO A 117 -35.42 -2.21 -26.61
C PRO A 117 -34.95 -2.20 -28.08
N SER A 118 -35.43 -1.25 -28.86
CA SER A 118 -34.95 -1.11 -30.24
C SER A 118 -33.46 -0.74 -30.28
N PRO A 119 -32.69 -1.25 -31.27
CA PRO A 119 -31.30 -0.85 -31.46
C PRO A 119 -31.19 0.66 -31.76
N PRO A 120 -30.03 1.29 -31.50
CA PRO A 120 -29.89 2.75 -31.54
C PRO A 120 -30.00 3.38 -32.95
N GLY A 121 -30.08 2.56 -34.01
CA GLY A 121 -30.24 3.02 -35.38
C GLY A 121 -30.11 1.88 -36.39
N PRO A 122 -30.13 2.19 -37.71
CA PRO A 122 -29.86 1.18 -38.73
C PRO A 122 -28.41 0.65 -38.62
N PRO A 123 -28.18 -0.64 -38.87
CA PRO A 123 -26.81 -1.18 -38.86
C PRO A 123 -26.02 -0.67 -40.08
N ALA A 124 -24.69 -0.71 -39.98
CA ALA A 124 -23.83 -0.43 -41.12
C ALA A 124 -23.98 -1.49 -42.22
N GLN A 125 -23.59 -1.15 -43.46
CA GLN A 125 -23.67 -2.09 -44.58
C GLN A 125 -22.83 -3.35 -44.30
N GLY A 126 -23.47 -4.52 -44.38
CA GLY A 126 -22.83 -5.81 -44.09
C GLY A 126 -22.75 -6.15 -42.60
N PHE A 127 -23.43 -5.39 -41.74
CA PHE A 127 -23.51 -5.64 -40.30
C PHE A 127 -24.97 -5.81 -39.86
N GLU A 128 -25.16 -6.46 -38.72
CA GLU A 128 -26.43 -6.56 -38.00
C GLU A 128 -26.23 -6.22 -36.52
N TRP A 129 -27.27 -5.67 -35.89
CA TRP A 129 -27.29 -5.48 -34.44
C TRP A 129 -27.58 -6.81 -33.75
N HIS A 130 -26.70 -7.22 -32.84
CA HIS A 130 -26.89 -8.41 -32.03
C HIS A 130 -26.83 -8.06 -30.54
N PRO A 131 -27.78 -8.53 -29.72
CA PRO A 131 -27.70 -8.33 -28.28
C PRO A 131 -26.63 -9.24 -27.67
N PHE A 132 -25.81 -8.69 -26.78
CA PHE A 132 -24.80 -9.41 -26.01
C PHE A 132 -25.11 -9.32 -24.51
N GLY A 133 -25.07 -10.46 -23.81
CA GLY A 133 -25.39 -10.60 -22.38
C GLY A 133 -26.01 -11.98 -22.06
N PRO A 134 -26.54 -12.19 -20.84
CA PRO A 134 -26.63 -11.24 -19.74
C PRO A 134 -25.30 -11.09 -18.97
N TYR A 135 -24.94 -9.88 -18.59
CA TYR A 135 -23.72 -9.58 -17.80
C TYR A 135 -23.97 -9.52 -16.28
N GLY A 136 -24.96 -10.30 -15.80
CA GLY A 136 -25.42 -10.35 -14.41
C GLY A 136 -26.53 -9.35 -14.09
N THR A 137 -27.14 -9.48 -12.90
CA THR A 137 -28.34 -8.73 -12.47
C THR A 137 -28.07 -7.58 -11.50
N GLY A 138 -26.82 -7.43 -11.03
CA GLY A 138 -26.42 -6.43 -10.05
C GLY A 138 -26.20 -5.03 -10.66
N THR A 139 -24.95 -4.69 -10.96
CA THR A 139 -24.58 -3.39 -11.54
C THR A 139 -24.24 -3.52 -13.03
N ALA A 140 -24.47 -2.45 -13.79
CA ALA A 140 -24.13 -2.38 -15.21
C ALA A 140 -22.62 -2.42 -15.51
N SER A 141 -21.76 -2.42 -14.48
CA SER A 141 -20.30 -2.27 -14.59
C SER A 141 -19.66 -3.28 -15.54
N ASN A 142 -20.06 -4.55 -15.47
CA ASN A 142 -19.54 -5.58 -16.38
C ASN A 142 -20.01 -5.36 -17.82
N CYS A 143 -21.27 -4.96 -18.02
CA CYS A 143 -21.79 -4.65 -19.35
C CYS A 143 -21.01 -3.48 -19.97
N ILE A 144 -20.79 -2.39 -19.21
CA ILE A 144 -20.07 -1.20 -19.67
C ILE A 144 -18.64 -1.55 -20.08
N GLN A 145 -17.91 -2.28 -19.22
CA GLN A 145 -16.53 -2.69 -19.52
C GLN A 145 -16.45 -3.53 -20.80
N VAL A 146 -17.41 -4.43 -21.03
CA VAL A 146 -17.41 -5.28 -22.23
C VAL A 146 -17.84 -4.49 -23.48
N SER A 147 -18.85 -3.62 -23.37
CA SER A 147 -19.32 -2.81 -24.49
C SER A 147 -18.25 -1.83 -24.98
N GLU A 148 -17.48 -1.22 -24.06
CA GLU A 148 -16.39 -0.29 -24.40
C GLU A 148 -15.24 -0.96 -25.16
N GLN A 149 -15.08 -2.27 -25.01
CA GLN A 149 -14.07 -3.07 -25.72
C GLN A 149 -14.59 -3.61 -27.06
N TRP A 150 -15.86 -3.39 -27.41
CA TRP A 150 -16.44 -3.92 -28.64
C TRP A 150 -15.83 -3.22 -29.87
N PRO A 151 -15.32 -3.96 -30.86
CA PRO A 151 -14.54 -3.37 -31.96
C PRO A 151 -15.38 -2.63 -33.01
N ALA A 152 -16.71 -2.76 -32.95
CA ALA A 152 -17.65 -2.13 -33.87
C ALA A 152 -18.61 -1.19 -33.12
N ALA A 153 -19.58 -0.60 -33.83
CA ALA A 153 -20.61 0.20 -33.19
C ALA A 153 -21.38 -0.63 -32.15
N TYR A 154 -21.63 -0.04 -30.98
CA TYR A 154 -22.35 -0.64 -29.87
C TYR A 154 -23.38 0.36 -29.29
N SER A 155 -24.38 -0.13 -28.56
CA SER A 155 -25.35 0.68 -27.82
C SER A 155 -24.96 0.85 -26.36
N GLU A 156 -25.61 1.80 -25.68
CA GLU A 156 -25.59 1.83 -24.22
C GLU A 156 -26.15 0.53 -23.62
N CYS A 157 -25.69 0.20 -22.41
CA CYS A 157 -26.18 -0.95 -21.66
C CYS A 157 -27.61 -0.73 -21.18
N PHE A 158 -28.49 -1.71 -21.41
CA PHE A 158 -29.87 -1.71 -20.97
C PHE A 158 -30.16 -2.93 -20.09
N ARG A 159 -31.17 -2.80 -19.22
CA ARG A 159 -31.53 -3.82 -18.24
C ARG A 159 -32.74 -4.63 -18.70
N MET A 160 -32.58 -5.94 -18.79
CA MET A 160 -33.65 -6.92 -18.96
C MET A 160 -33.91 -7.64 -17.62
N PRO A 161 -35.01 -8.40 -17.48
CA PRO A 161 -35.33 -9.11 -16.24
C PRO A 161 -34.22 -10.07 -15.75
N ASP A 162 -33.44 -10.61 -16.67
CA ASP A 162 -32.40 -11.62 -16.47
C ASP A 162 -30.96 -11.06 -16.45
N GLY A 163 -30.78 -9.76 -16.75
CA GLY A 163 -29.49 -9.09 -16.57
C GLY A 163 -29.27 -7.87 -17.45
N TRP A 164 -28.03 -7.41 -17.48
CA TRP A 164 -27.59 -6.30 -18.33
C TRP A 164 -27.16 -6.78 -19.71
N TYR A 165 -27.59 -6.06 -20.74
CA TYR A 165 -27.31 -6.33 -22.15
C TYR A 165 -26.85 -5.08 -22.87
N PHE A 166 -26.16 -5.22 -24.00
CA PHE A 166 -25.95 -4.15 -24.97
C PHE A 166 -26.09 -4.70 -26.39
N TYR A 167 -26.41 -3.85 -27.37
CA TYR A 167 -26.35 -4.22 -28.78
C TYR A 167 -24.95 -3.95 -29.32
N GLY A 168 -24.34 -4.93 -29.98
CA GLY A 168 -23.11 -4.76 -30.75
C GLY A 168 -23.35 -5.08 -32.21
N GLN A 169 -22.75 -4.31 -33.13
CA GLN A 169 -22.76 -4.67 -34.54
C GLN A 169 -21.79 -5.82 -34.78
N ARG A 170 -22.25 -6.86 -35.47
CA ARG A 170 -21.42 -7.95 -35.98
C ARG A 170 -21.64 -8.10 -37.48
N GLN A 171 -20.69 -8.74 -38.17
CA GLN A 171 -20.83 -9.01 -39.60
C GLN A 171 -22.09 -9.86 -39.83
N ALA A 172 -22.97 -9.40 -40.71
CA ALA A 172 -24.15 -10.15 -41.11
C ALA A 172 -23.70 -11.35 -41.95
N LEU A 173 -24.18 -12.55 -41.61
CA LEU A 173 -23.92 -13.80 -42.34
C LEU A 173 -24.77 -13.90 -43.61
#